data_AF-A0A7V4ATR2-F1
#
_entry.id   AF-A0A7V4ATR2-F1
#
_cell.length_a   1.000
_cell.length_b   1.000
_cell.length_c   1.000
_cell.angle_alpha   90.00
_cell.angle_beta   90.00
_cell.angle_gamma   90.00
#
_symmetry.space_group_name_H-M   'P 1'
#
loop_
_entity.id
_entity.type
_entity.pdbx_description
1 polymer ?
#
loop_
_entity_poly.entity_id
_entity_poly.type
_entity_poly.pdbx_seq_one_letter_code
_entity_poly.pdbx_strand_id
1 'polypeptide(L)'
;MRLRPVSAGEVEVSLDQYLRIVCCPACEGRPELHADGDALVCRECGTRYPVTDGIPSLLAEAVPAEEHPEQSPEAEEQFAPLPQRDLSVLVIHGPNLNLLGTREPEIYGSTTLEDIDRMLQAEALALGCLLRCVQSNHEGEIVSLVQSAREGYSALVINPAAYTHTSVAIRDALSALDCPKVEVHLSNIHAREEFRRVSITGAAVDGIISGFGAESYVLGLRAAVSLARKRA
;
A
#
# COMPACT_ATOMS: atom_id res chain seq x y z
N MET A 1 21.22 9.42 -30.68
CA MET A 1 20.34 10.12 -29.73
C MET A 1 21.16 11.23 -29.07
N ARG A 2 20.85 12.52 -29.30
CA ARG A 2 21.51 13.65 -28.62
C ARG A 2 20.53 14.22 -27.60
N LEU A 3 20.88 14.14 -26.32
CA LEU A 3 20.08 14.67 -25.22
C LEU A 3 20.63 16.05 -24.82
N ARG A 4 19.72 17.00 -24.60
CA ARG A 4 19.98 18.35 -24.08
C ARG A 4 20.14 18.29 -22.54
N PRO A 5 20.78 19.28 -21.90
CA PRO A 5 21.16 19.17 -20.50
C PRO A 5 20.05 19.68 -19.58
N VAL A 6 19.71 18.91 -18.55
CA VAL A 6 19.14 19.42 -17.28
C VAL A 6 19.78 18.64 -16.12
N SER A 7 19.86 19.33 -14.98
CA SER A 7 20.83 19.25 -13.91
C SER A 7 20.62 18.19 -12.82
N ALA A 8 21.77 17.72 -12.30
CA ALA A 8 22.08 17.30 -10.92
C ALA A 8 21.23 16.18 -10.30
N GLY A 9 21.68 14.93 -10.52
CA GLY A 9 21.38 13.80 -9.64
C GLY A 9 21.19 12.45 -10.31
N GLU A 10 21.19 12.38 -11.64
CA GLU A 10 20.95 11.13 -12.38
C GLU A 10 22.25 10.37 -12.60
N VAL A 11 22.30 9.10 -12.15
CA VAL A 11 23.38 8.17 -12.47
C VAL A 11 23.20 7.75 -13.93
N GLU A 12 23.99 8.30 -14.85
CA GLU A 12 24.09 7.79 -16.21
C GLU A 12 24.74 6.39 -16.19
N VAL A 13 23.93 5.36 -16.38
CA VAL A 13 24.41 4.00 -16.60
C VAL A 13 24.61 3.82 -18.11
N SER A 14 25.84 3.58 -18.55
CA SER A 14 26.07 3.30 -19.97
C SER A 14 25.46 1.95 -20.35
N LEU A 15 25.07 1.78 -21.62
CA LEU A 15 24.56 0.50 -22.13
C LEU A 15 25.51 -0.66 -21.81
N ASP A 16 26.83 -0.43 -21.89
CA ASP A 16 27.85 -1.41 -21.53
C ASP A 16 27.87 -1.77 -20.05
N GLN A 17 27.54 -0.83 -19.16
CA GLN A 17 27.42 -1.09 -17.72
C GLN A 17 26.15 -1.88 -17.42
N TYR A 18 25.04 -1.55 -18.08
CA TYR A 18 23.77 -2.26 -17.97
C TYR A 18 23.90 -3.73 -18.42
N LEU A 19 24.48 -3.97 -19.61
CA LEU A 19 24.68 -5.32 -20.18
C LEU A 19 25.71 -6.18 -19.42
N ARG A 20 26.41 -5.63 -18.42
CA ARG A 20 27.28 -6.42 -17.52
C ARG A 20 26.53 -7.00 -16.33
N ILE A 21 25.40 -6.41 -15.97
CA ILE A 21 24.61 -6.78 -14.78
C ILE A 21 23.42 -7.65 -15.19
N VAL A 22 22.93 -7.49 -16.42
CA VAL A 22 21.78 -8.25 -16.93
C VAL A 22 22.19 -9.65 -17.37
N CYS A 23 21.50 -10.65 -16.81
CA CYS A 23 21.55 -12.05 -17.23
C CYS A 23 20.19 -12.49 -17.78
N CYS A 24 20.19 -13.47 -18.67
CA CYS A 24 19.00 -14.09 -19.23
C CYS A 24 18.22 -14.85 -18.13
N PRO A 25 16.96 -14.49 -17.81
CA PRO A 25 16.16 -15.22 -16.83
C PRO A 25 15.94 -16.70 -17.17
N ALA A 26 15.91 -17.04 -18.46
CA ALA A 26 15.60 -18.40 -18.90
C ALA A 26 16.77 -19.39 -18.71
N CYS A 27 18.02 -18.94 -18.75
CA CYS A 27 19.19 -19.84 -18.69
C CYS A 27 20.44 -19.26 -18.01
N GLU A 28 20.32 -18.08 -17.41
CA GLU A 28 21.41 -17.32 -16.77
C GLU A 28 22.56 -16.89 -17.72
N GLY A 29 22.43 -17.16 -19.02
CA GLY A 29 23.36 -16.74 -20.08
C GLY A 29 23.39 -15.23 -20.30
N ARG A 30 24.34 -14.75 -21.11
CA ARG A 30 24.54 -13.33 -21.36
C ARG A 30 23.74 -12.84 -22.58
N PRO A 31 22.78 -11.91 -22.39
CA PRO A 31 22.07 -11.29 -23.48
C PRO A 31 22.84 -10.11 -24.10
N GLU A 32 22.61 -9.87 -25.38
CA GLU A 32 23.17 -8.75 -26.13
C GLU A 32 22.08 -7.96 -26.86
N LEU A 33 22.30 -6.67 -27.04
CA LEU A 33 21.39 -5.82 -27.81
C LEU A 33 21.44 -6.18 -29.29
N HIS A 34 20.26 -6.46 -29.85
CA HIS A 34 20.08 -6.69 -31.28
C HIS A 34 20.45 -5.43 -32.08
N ALA A 35 20.85 -5.60 -33.34
CA ALA A 35 21.39 -4.51 -34.17
C ALA A 35 20.42 -3.32 -34.33
N ASP A 36 19.11 -3.61 -34.32
CA ASP A 36 18.04 -2.61 -34.46
C ASP A 36 17.69 -1.93 -33.13
N GLY A 37 18.27 -2.38 -32.00
CA GLY A 37 18.04 -1.84 -30.66
C GLY A 37 16.68 -2.20 -30.05
N ASP A 38 15.91 -3.06 -30.72
CA ASP A 38 14.53 -3.42 -30.42
C ASP A 38 14.39 -4.60 -29.46
N ALA A 39 15.47 -5.34 -29.20
CA ALA A 39 15.46 -6.48 -28.29
C ALA A 39 16.84 -6.80 -27.71
N LEU A 40 16.88 -7.39 -26.52
CA LEU A 40 18.02 -8.16 -26.03
C LEU A 40 17.87 -9.63 -26.43
N VAL A 41 18.91 -10.26 -26.94
CA VAL A 41 18.90 -11.67 -27.36
C VAL A 41 19.98 -12.43 -26.61
N CYS A 42 19.59 -13.50 -25.91
CA CYS A 42 20.52 -14.37 -25.21
C CYS A 42 21.37 -15.20 -26.19
N ARG A 43 22.70 -15.21 -26.04
CA ARG A 43 23.58 -16.00 -26.91
C ARG A 43 23.53 -17.50 -26.64
N GLU A 44 23.11 -17.89 -25.44
CA GLU A 44 23.13 -19.28 -24.99
C GLU A 44 21.83 -20.03 -25.30
N CYS A 45 20.68 -19.41 -25.05
CA CYS A 45 19.36 -20.03 -25.31
C CYS A 45 18.57 -19.40 -26.47
N GLY A 46 19.02 -18.25 -26.99
CA GLY A 46 18.36 -17.58 -28.12
C GLY A 46 17.09 -16.80 -27.77
N THR A 47 16.66 -16.80 -26.51
CA THR A 47 15.47 -16.05 -26.06
C THR A 47 15.61 -14.56 -26.36
N ARG A 48 14.57 -13.97 -26.95
CA ARG A 48 14.48 -12.55 -27.31
C ARG A 48 13.61 -11.82 -26.29
N TYR A 49 14.12 -10.70 -25.79
CA TYR A 49 13.50 -9.83 -24.80
C TYR A 49 13.25 -8.46 -25.43
N PRO A 50 12.00 -8.06 -25.70
CA PRO A 50 11.71 -6.82 -26.41
C PRO A 50 12.14 -5.60 -25.59
N VAL A 51 12.63 -4.58 -26.27
CA VAL A 51 12.98 -3.27 -25.70
C VAL A 51 11.90 -2.27 -26.10
N THR A 52 11.22 -1.70 -25.11
CA THR A 52 10.20 -0.66 -25.31
C THR A 52 10.61 0.57 -24.53
N ASP A 53 10.63 1.74 -25.19
CA ASP A 53 11.09 3.01 -24.61
C ASP A 53 12.50 2.94 -23.95
N GLY A 54 13.38 2.10 -24.51
CA GLY A 54 14.73 1.89 -24.00
C GLY A 54 14.84 0.94 -22.80
N ILE A 55 13.73 0.30 -22.39
CA ILE A 55 13.66 -0.64 -21.28
C ILE A 55 13.41 -2.06 -21.82
N PRO A 56 14.34 -3.02 -21.62
CA PRO A 56 14.11 -4.42 -22.00
C PRO A 56 13.18 -5.14 -21.03
N SER A 57 12.18 -5.83 -21.56
CA SER A 57 11.29 -6.72 -20.81
C SER A 57 11.90 -8.11 -20.69
N LEU A 58 12.49 -8.41 -19.52
CA LEU A 58 13.09 -9.71 -19.19
C LEU A 58 12.07 -10.68 -18.56
N LEU A 59 10.80 -10.60 -18.93
CA LEU A 59 9.78 -11.54 -18.45
C LEU A 59 9.90 -12.85 -19.24
N ALA A 60 9.94 -13.98 -18.53
CA ALA A 60 10.25 -15.30 -19.08
C ALA A 60 9.21 -15.86 -20.08
N GLU A 61 8.08 -15.17 -20.26
CA GLU A 61 7.04 -15.50 -21.23
C GLU A 61 6.81 -14.30 -22.14
N ALA A 62 7.44 -14.32 -23.31
CA ALA A 62 7.14 -13.38 -24.37
C ALA A 62 5.68 -13.63 -24.82
N VAL A 63 4.79 -12.68 -24.51
CA VAL A 63 3.45 -12.65 -25.09
C VAL A 63 3.62 -12.35 -26.59
N PRO A 64 3.19 -13.22 -27.51
CA PRO A 64 3.31 -12.93 -28.93
C PRO A 64 2.46 -11.72 -29.28
N ALA A 65 3.00 -10.83 -30.12
CA ALA A 65 2.28 -9.69 -30.65
C ALA A 65 1.12 -10.19 -31.53
N GLU A 66 -0.11 -10.14 -31.03
CA GLU A 66 -1.30 -10.35 -31.85
C GLU A 66 -1.63 -9.05 -32.60
N GLU A 67 -1.73 -9.16 -33.93
CA GLU A 67 -2.17 -8.12 -34.85
C GLU A 67 -3.59 -7.64 -34.47
N HIS A 68 -3.74 -6.35 -34.18
CA HIS A 68 -5.05 -5.75 -33.93
C HIS A 68 -5.90 -5.72 -35.21
N PRO A 69 -7.06 -6.41 -35.27
CA PRO A 69 -8.08 -6.07 -36.24
C PRO A 69 -8.76 -4.79 -35.77
N GLU A 70 -8.91 -3.81 -36.66
CA GLU A 70 -9.65 -2.57 -36.45
C GLU A 70 -11.01 -2.86 -35.78
N GLN A 71 -11.17 -2.46 -34.52
CA GLN A 71 -12.43 -2.53 -33.79
C GLN A 71 -12.87 -1.12 -33.40
N SER A 72 -14.16 -0.90 -33.64
CA SER A 72 -14.93 0.33 -33.64
C SER A 72 -14.86 1.17 -32.35
N PRO A 73 -15.12 2.50 -32.43
CA PRO A 73 -14.89 3.46 -31.33
C PRO A 73 -15.82 3.33 -30.11
N GLU A 74 -16.74 2.36 -30.09
CA GLU A 74 -17.84 2.32 -29.13
C GLU A 74 -17.57 1.44 -27.90
N ALA A 75 -16.45 0.70 -27.87
CA ALA A 75 -16.11 -0.20 -26.75
C ALA A 75 -15.08 0.38 -25.75
N GLU A 76 -14.33 1.42 -26.11
CA GLU A 76 -13.26 1.99 -25.26
C GLU A 76 -13.76 2.90 -24.13
N GLU A 77 -15.00 3.39 -24.17
CA GLU A 77 -15.53 4.24 -23.10
C GLU A 77 -15.93 3.47 -21.82
N GLN A 78 -15.89 2.13 -21.82
CA GLN A 78 -16.38 1.35 -20.66
C GLN A 78 -15.30 0.83 -19.70
N PHE A 79 -14.01 0.98 -20.03
CA PHE A 79 -12.89 0.61 -19.14
C PHE A 79 -11.68 1.53 -19.29
N ALA A 80 -11.89 2.85 -19.29
CA ALA A 80 -10.79 3.75 -18.99
C ALA A 80 -10.35 3.51 -17.52
N PRO A 81 -9.06 3.23 -17.22
CA PRO A 81 -8.58 3.32 -15.86
C PRO A 81 -8.87 4.74 -15.37
N LEU A 82 -9.69 4.85 -14.32
CA LEU A 82 -9.97 6.14 -13.70
C LEU A 82 -8.64 6.82 -13.39
N PRO A 83 -8.52 8.15 -13.61
CA PRO A 83 -7.31 8.89 -13.31
C PRO A 83 -6.98 8.66 -11.83
N GLN A 84 -5.85 8.00 -11.55
CA GLN A 84 -5.44 7.70 -10.18
C GLN A 84 -5.18 9.04 -9.47
N ARG A 85 -6.20 9.52 -8.74
CA ARG A 85 -5.94 10.39 -7.60
C ARG A 85 -5.20 9.51 -6.61
N ASP A 86 -3.95 9.87 -6.28
CA ASP A 86 -3.16 9.13 -5.29
C ASP A 86 -3.93 9.08 -3.98
N LEU A 87 -4.65 7.97 -3.75
CA LEU A 87 -5.41 7.75 -2.53
C LEU A 87 -4.42 7.73 -1.38
N SER A 88 -4.68 8.53 -0.34
CA SER A 88 -3.82 8.64 0.83
C SER A 88 -4.56 8.11 2.06
N VAL A 89 -3.92 7.23 2.83
CA VAL A 89 -4.52 6.64 4.03
C VAL A 89 -3.65 6.94 5.25
N LEU A 90 -4.29 7.42 6.32
CA LEU A 90 -3.66 7.60 7.63
C LEU A 90 -4.00 6.41 8.52
N VAL A 91 -2.98 5.76 9.08
CA VAL A 91 -3.13 4.72 10.10
C VAL A 91 -2.68 5.27 11.43
N ILE A 92 -3.53 5.18 12.44
CA ILE A 92 -3.24 5.65 13.80
C ILE A 92 -3.27 4.46 14.77
N HIS A 93 -2.17 4.28 15.50
CA HIS A 93 -2.02 3.31 16.58
C HIS A 93 -2.12 4.02 17.93
N GLY A 94 -3.11 3.64 18.73
CA GLY A 94 -3.35 4.15 20.06
C GLY A 94 -2.34 3.66 21.11
N PRO A 95 -2.66 3.83 22.40
CA PRO A 95 -1.73 3.64 23.48
C PRO A 95 -1.29 2.19 23.66
N ASN A 96 -0.05 2.02 24.10
CA ASN A 96 0.63 0.75 24.40
C ASN A 96 0.87 -0.18 23.20
N LEU A 97 0.44 0.17 21.98
CA LEU A 97 0.72 -0.64 20.80
C LEU A 97 2.21 -0.62 20.41
N ASN A 98 2.95 0.40 20.82
CA ASN A 98 4.41 0.44 20.70
C ASN A 98 5.14 -0.64 21.54
N LEU A 99 4.42 -1.37 22.41
CA LEU A 99 4.98 -2.44 23.23
C LEU A 99 4.73 -3.84 22.62
N LEU A 100 4.09 -3.93 21.45
CA LEU A 100 3.88 -5.20 20.75
C LEU A 100 5.20 -5.92 20.50
N GLY A 101 5.20 -7.26 20.62
CA GLY A 101 6.37 -8.11 20.47
C GLY A 101 7.39 -8.06 21.61
N THR A 102 7.32 -7.09 22.53
CA THR A 102 8.25 -6.97 23.67
C THR A 102 7.67 -7.45 24.99
N ARG A 103 6.33 -7.43 25.13
CA ARG A 103 5.63 -7.82 26.36
C ARG A 103 4.92 -9.15 26.20
N GLU A 104 5.26 -10.12 27.07
CA GLU A 104 4.59 -11.42 27.19
C GLU A 104 4.35 -12.09 25.81
N PRO A 105 5.42 -12.34 25.02
CA PRO A 105 5.30 -12.81 23.62
C PRO A 105 4.60 -14.16 23.49
N GLU A 106 4.55 -14.97 24.56
CA GLU A 106 3.78 -16.22 24.61
C GLU A 106 2.26 -15.99 24.58
N ILE A 107 1.79 -14.79 24.95
CA ILE A 107 0.36 -14.42 25.00
C ILE A 107 -0.04 -13.57 23.79
N TYR A 108 0.82 -12.63 23.36
CA TYR A 108 0.50 -11.66 22.31
C TYR A 108 1.18 -11.93 20.95
N GLY A 109 2.03 -12.95 20.89
CA GLY A 109 2.86 -13.25 19.73
C GLY A 109 4.12 -12.38 19.67
N SER A 110 5.00 -12.70 18.72
CA SER A 110 6.26 -11.97 18.49
C SER A 110 6.12 -10.80 17.50
N THR A 111 4.94 -10.60 16.93
CA THR A 111 4.70 -9.53 15.94
C THR A 111 4.83 -8.17 16.61
N THR A 112 5.76 -7.35 16.10
CA THR A 112 5.94 -5.98 16.58
C THR A 112 5.04 -4.99 15.85
N LEU A 113 5.00 -3.74 16.31
CA LEU A 113 4.27 -2.69 15.58
C LEU A 113 4.94 -2.39 14.24
N GLU A 114 6.28 -2.43 14.17
CA GLU A 114 7.03 -2.25 12.93
C GLU A 114 6.74 -3.36 11.91
N ASP A 115 6.48 -4.59 12.36
CA ASP A 115 6.04 -5.68 11.48
C ASP A 115 4.68 -5.36 10.85
N ILE A 116 3.72 -4.88 11.65
CA ILE A 116 2.40 -4.45 11.18
C ILE A 116 2.53 -3.31 10.18
N ASP A 117 3.37 -2.31 10.47
CA ASP A 117 3.60 -1.19 9.55
C ASP A 117 4.16 -1.67 8.21
N ARG A 118 5.13 -2.59 8.21
CA ARG A 118 5.66 -3.18 6.98
C ARG A 118 4.61 -3.96 6.18
N MET A 119 3.78 -4.74 6.87
CA MET A 119 2.65 -5.45 6.24
C MET A 119 1.68 -4.47 5.58
N LEU A 120 1.34 -3.40 6.27
CA LEU A 120 0.42 -2.38 5.76
C LEU A 120 1.02 -1.62 4.56
N GLN A 121 2.31 -1.29 4.60
CA GLN A 121 2.99 -0.63 3.47
C GLN A 121 2.99 -1.51 2.21
N ALA A 122 3.25 -2.82 2.36
CA ALA A 122 3.18 -3.76 1.24
C ALA A 122 1.76 -3.87 0.67
N GLU A 123 0.74 -3.93 1.53
CA GLU A 123 -0.66 -3.97 1.11
C GLU A 123 -1.08 -2.64 0.43
N ALA A 124 -0.65 -1.50 0.96
CA ALA A 124 -0.96 -0.19 0.38
C ALA A 124 -0.37 -0.05 -1.05
N LEU A 125 0.84 -0.57 -1.27
CA LEU A 125 1.46 -0.64 -2.59
C LEU A 125 0.62 -1.49 -3.55
N ALA A 126 0.20 -2.68 -3.11
CA ALA A 126 -0.66 -3.56 -3.91
C ALA A 126 -2.03 -2.93 -4.22
N LEU A 127 -2.54 -2.10 -3.31
CA LEU A 127 -3.77 -1.35 -3.49
C LEU A 127 -3.58 -0.06 -4.30
N GLY A 128 -2.36 0.39 -4.58
CA GLY A 128 -2.10 1.65 -5.29
C GLY A 128 -2.51 2.88 -4.47
N CYS A 129 -2.21 2.91 -3.17
CA CYS A 129 -2.45 4.07 -2.31
C CYS A 129 -1.20 4.41 -1.47
N LEU A 130 -1.06 5.69 -1.12
CA LEU A 130 -0.07 6.18 -0.17
C LEU A 130 -0.52 5.88 1.26
N LEU A 131 0.43 5.51 2.12
CA LEU A 131 0.16 5.14 3.50
C LEU A 131 1.10 5.86 4.48
N ARG A 132 0.52 6.45 5.53
CA ARG A 132 1.27 6.94 6.68
C ARG A 132 0.78 6.25 7.95
N CYS A 133 1.70 5.62 8.68
CA CYS A 133 1.44 5.08 10.01
C CYS A 133 1.98 6.03 11.08
N VAL A 134 1.22 6.21 12.16
CA VAL A 134 1.63 7.01 13.32
C VAL A 134 1.14 6.32 14.60
N GLN A 135 1.97 6.31 15.65
CA GLN A 135 1.59 5.82 16.98
C GLN A 135 1.64 6.96 17.99
N SER A 136 0.70 6.98 18.93
CA SER A 136 0.80 7.83 20.12
C SER A 136 0.13 7.21 21.35
N ASN A 137 0.73 7.48 22.51
CA ASN A 137 0.16 7.16 23.82
C ASN A 137 -0.74 8.28 24.37
N HIS A 138 -0.69 9.47 23.78
CA HIS A 138 -1.36 10.67 24.28
C HIS A 138 -2.67 10.92 23.52
N GLU A 139 -3.78 10.98 24.26
CA GLU A 139 -5.12 11.19 23.67
C GLU A 139 -5.19 12.46 22.82
N GLY A 140 -4.66 13.58 23.32
CA GLY A 140 -4.67 14.87 22.60
C GLY A 140 -3.86 14.86 21.29
N GLU A 141 -2.79 14.06 21.22
CA GLU A 141 -2.03 13.87 19.99
C GLU A 141 -2.82 13.05 18.98
N ILE A 142 -3.49 11.98 19.42
CA ILE A 142 -4.39 11.20 18.56
C ILE A 142 -5.51 12.08 18.01
N VAL A 143 -6.13 12.93 18.86
CA VAL A 143 -7.14 13.90 18.42
C VAL A 143 -6.58 14.83 17.34
N SER A 144 -5.38 15.39 17.55
CA SER A 144 -4.72 16.26 16.57
C SER A 144 -4.43 15.53 15.25
N LEU A 145 -3.97 14.28 15.32
CA LEU A 145 -3.72 13.43 14.15
C LEU A 145 -5.01 13.14 13.38
N VAL A 146 -6.09 12.79 14.08
CA VAL A 146 -7.41 12.58 13.48
C VAL A 146 -7.87 13.86 12.78
N GLN A 147 -7.74 15.03 13.41
CA GLN A 147 -8.12 16.31 12.80
C GLN A 147 -7.29 16.63 11.54
N SER A 148 -6.00 16.33 11.54
CA SER A 148 -5.13 16.49 10.37
C SER A 148 -5.55 15.63 9.18
N ALA A 149 -6.34 14.56 9.41
CA ALA A 149 -6.89 13.74 8.33
C ALA A 149 -7.77 14.55 7.36
N ARG A 150 -8.40 15.64 7.85
CA ARG A 150 -9.18 16.57 7.02
C ARG A 150 -8.33 17.28 5.96
N GLU A 151 -7.02 17.37 6.15
CA GLU A 151 -6.12 18.19 5.34
C GLU A 151 -5.53 17.44 4.12
N GLY A 152 -6.05 16.26 3.78
CA GLY A 152 -5.65 15.59 2.55
C GLY A 152 -5.59 14.06 2.61
N TYR A 153 -6.13 13.43 3.65
CA TYR A 153 -6.27 11.97 3.69
C TYR A 153 -7.60 11.52 3.10
N SER A 154 -7.51 10.55 2.19
CA SER A 154 -8.66 9.94 1.53
C SER A 154 -9.41 8.96 2.43
N ALA A 155 -8.73 8.35 3.40
CA ALA A 155 -9.33 7.50 4.44
C ALA A 155 -8.46 7.42 5.71
N LEU A 156 -9.05 6.90 6.78
CA LEU A 156 -8.38 6.70 8.07
C LEU A 156 -8.61 5.27 8.60
N VAL A 157 -7.55 4.64 9.07
CA VAL A 157 -7.62 3.39 9.85
C VAL A 157 -7.12 3.72 11.25
N ILE A 158 -7.84 3.30 12.28
CA ILE A 158 -7.43 3.57 13.66
C ILE A 158 -7.57 2.32 14.52
N ASN A 159 -6.53 2.02 15.29
CA ASN A 159 -6.64 1.15 16.45
C ASN A 159 -6.55 2.02 17.71
N PRO A 160 -7.68 2.41 18.33
CA PRO A 160 -7.66 3.27 19.50
C PRO A 160 -7.11 2.57 20.76
N ALA A 161 -6.85 1.26 20.69
CA ALA A 161 -6.46 0.41 21.81
C ALA A 161 -7.37 0.66 23.02
N ALA A 162 -6.80 1.01 24.19
CA ALA A 162 -7.59 1.27 25.39
C ALA A 162 -8.58 2.44 25.25
N TYR A 163 -8.26 3.44 24.42
CA TYR A 163 -9.09 4.63 24.27
C TYR A 163 -10.40 4.39 23.54
N THR A 164 -10.57 3.25 22.86
CA THR A 164 -11.88 2.87 22.30
C THR A 164 -12.94 2.80 23.40
N HIS A 165 -12.55 2.44 24.64
CA HIS A 165 -13.48 2.27 25.76
C HIS A 165 -13.69 3.54 26.60
N THR A 166 -12.87 4.57 26.42
CA THR A 166 -12.83 5.71 27.35
C THR A 166 -12.89 7.08 26.68
N SER A 167 -12.45 7.21 25.42
CA SER A 167 -12.22 8.50 24.80
C SER A 167 -13.44 9.00 24.03
N VAL A 168 -14.19 9.90 24.67
CA VAL A 168 -15.19 10.72 23.98
C VAL A 168 -14.51 11.72 23.05
N ALA A 169 -13.33 12.23 23.41
CA ALA A 169 -12.60 13.21 22.60
C ALA A 169 -12.19 12.67 21.23
N ILE A 170 -11.65 11.44 21.16
CA ILE A 170 -11.31 10.78 19.89
C ILE A 170 -12.59 10.49 19.09
N ARG A 171 -13.66 10.03 19.76
CA ARG A 171 -14.97 9.82 19.12
C ARG A 171 -15.49 11.09 18.44
N ASP A 172 -15.40 12.23 19.11
CA ASP A 172 -15.87 13.51 18.58
C ASP A 172 -14.99 14.00 17.42
N ALA A 173 -13.67 13.85 17.54
CA ALA A 173 -12.73 14.15 16.45
C ALA A 173 -13.01 13.28 15.22
N LEU A 174 -13.25 11.98 15.40
CA LEU A 174 -13.63 11.06 14.33
C LEU A 174 -14.96 11.45 13.70
N SER A 175 -15.96 11.82 14.51
CA SER A 175 -17.29 12.22 14.04
C SER A 175 -17.24 13.47 13.15
N ALA A 176 -16.24 14.31 13.34
CA ALA A 176 -16.00 15.46 12.49
C ALA A 176 -15.29 15.11 11.18
N LEU A 177 -14.88 13.87 10.90
CA LEU A 177 -14.27 13.52 9.61
C LEU A 177 -15.32 13.10 8.57
N ASP A 178 -15.19 13.64 7.35
CA ASP A 178 -16.03 13.29 6.20
C ASP A 178 -15.47 12.10 5.39
N CYS A 179 -14.16 11.83 5.52
CA CYS A 179 -13.53 10.69 4.87
C CYS A 179 -13.92 9.36 5.55
N PRO A 180 -13.87 8.22 4.84
CA PRO A 180 -14.09 6.92 5.44
C PRO A 180 -13.10 6.63 6.57
N LYS A 181 -13.61 6.07 7.67
CA LYS A 181 -12.81 5.66 8.83
C LYS A 181 -13.18 4.26 9.29
N VAL A 182 -12.16 3.43 9.50
CA VAL A 182 -12.30 2.04 9.94
C VAL A 182 -11.54 1.84 11.24
N GLU A 183 -12.23 1.30 12.24
CA GLU A 183 -11.62 0.92 13.51
C GLU A 183 -11.12 -0.53 13.45
N VAL A 184 -9.92 -0.79 13.97
CA VAL A 184 -9.32 -2.12 13.99
C VAL A 184 -8.82 -2.49 15.38
N HIS A 185 -8.99 -3.76 15.75
CA HIS A 185 -8.47 -4.34 17.00
C HIS A 185 -7.79 -5.67 16.75
N LEU A 186 -6.58 -5.83 17.27
CA LEU A 186 -5.85 -7.10 17.20
C LEU A 186 -6.63 -8.25 17.87
N SER A 187 -7.13 -8.02 19.08
CA SER A 187 -7.92 -9.00 19.83
C SER A 187 -9.41 -8.80 19.65
N ASN A 188 -10.20 -9.86 19.85
CA ASN A 188 -11.66 -9.75 19.92
C ASN A 188 -12.06 -9.05 21.21
N ILE A 189 -12.48 -7.77 21.11
CA ILE A 189 -12.84 -6.97 22.29
C ILE A 189 -14.12 -7.47 22.99
N HIS A 190 -14.99 -8.19 22.28
CA HIS A 190 -16.24 -8.73 22.83
C HIS A 190 -16.02 -9.99 23.67
N ALA A 191 -14.95 -10.74 23.41
CA ALA A 191 -14.56 -11.92 24.19
C ALA A 191 -13.86 -11.57 25.51
N ARG A 192 -13.64 -10.27 25.76
CA ARG A 192 -12.89 -9.75 26.90
C ARG A 192 -13.81 -9.30 28.05
N GLU A 193 -13.20 -8.65 29.04
CA GLU A 193 -13.87 -8.06 30.20
C GLU A 193 -15.03 -7.15 29.77
N GLU A 194 -16.07 -7.04 30.61
CA GLU A 194 -17.31 -6.34 30.25
C GLU A 194 -17.07 -4.89 29.78
N PHE A 195 -16.18 -4.16 30.46
CA PHE A 195 -15.84 -2.79 30.10
C PHE A 195 -15.16 -2.66 28.72
N ARG A 196 -14.61 -3.76 28.18
CA ARG A 196 -13.98 -3.77 26.85
C ARG A 196 -14.95 -4.11 25.73
N ARG A 197 -16.18 -4.53 26.05
CA ARG A 197 -17.18 -4.85 25.02
C ARG A 197 -17.78 -3.60 24.39
N VAL A 198 -17.67 -2.47 25.08
CA VAL A 198 -18.20 -1.17 24.63
C VAL A 198 -17.10 -0.39 23.94
N SER A 199 -17.36 0.00 22.69
CA SER A 199 -16.51 0.91 21.92
C SER A 199 -17.25 2.25 21.76
N ILE A 200 -16.69 3.29 22.38
CA ILE A 200 -17.15 4.68 22.26
C ILE A 200 -16.80 5.21 20.86
N THR A 201 -15.58 4.96 20.39
CA THR A 201 -15.12 5.40 19.06
C THR A 201 -15.83 4.66 17.92
N GLY A 202 -16.28 3.43 18.17
CA GLY A 202 -16.98 2.58 17.22
C GLY A 202 -18.26 3.19 16.65
N ALA A 203 -18.94 4.03 17.43
CA ALA A 203 -20.14 4.75 16.98
C ALA A 203 -19.83 5.87 15.97
N ALA A 204 -18.57 6.26 15.85
CA ALA A 204 -18.10 7.31 14.97
C ALA A 204 -17.27 6.74 13.81
N VAL A 205 -17.33 5.45 13.48
CA VAL A 205 -16.63 4.84 12.34
C VAL A 205 -17.57 4.13 11.38
N ASP A 206 -17.12 3.95 10.12
CA ASP A 206 -17.91 3.27 9.08
C ASP A 206 -17.93 1.75 9.26
N GLY A 207 -16.95 1.20 10.00
CA GLY A 207 -16.88 -0.22 10.31
C GLY A 207 -15.82 -0.54 11.35
N ILE A 208 -15.97 -1.69 12.01
CA ILE A 208 -15.05 -2.20 13.02
C ILE A 208 -14.60 -3.60 12.60
N ILE A 209 -13.30 -3.86 12.63
CA ILE A 209 -12.70 -5.19 12.44
C ILE A 209 -11.95 -5.57 13.72
N SER A 210 -12.31 -6.69 14.33
CA SER A 210 -11.75 -7.09 15.63
C SER A 210 -11.48 -8.57 15.72
N GLY A 211 -10.28 -8.93 16.20
CA GLY A 211 -9.97 -10.30 16.62
C GLY A 211 -9.21 -11.18 15.63
N PHE A 212 -8.69 -10.61 14.54
CA PHE A 212 -7.91 -11.35 13.54
C PHE A 212 -6.40 -11.14 13.71
N GLY A 213 -5.94 -10.65 14.86
CA GLY A 213 -4.54 -10.29 15.06
C GLY A 213 -4.10 -9.19 14.09
N ALA A 214 -2.87 -9.28 13.58
CA ALA A 214 -2.32 -8.33 12.62
C ALA A 214 -3.15 -8.24 11.32
N GLU A 215 -3.82 -9.32 10.91
CA GLU A 215 -4.68 -9.34 9.72
C GLU A 215 -5.85 -8.34 9.83
N SER A 216 -6.26 -7.99 11.06
CA SER A 216 -7.28 -6.95 11.28
C SER A 216 -6.91 -5.62 10.63
N TYR A 217 -5.61 -5.28 10.60
CA TYR A 217 -5.11 -4.07 9.96
C TYR A 217 -5.18 -4.14 8.43
N VAL A 218 -4.80 -5.27 7.84
CA VAL A 218 -4.86 -5.50 6.38
C VAL A 218 -6.30 -5.42 5.88
N LEU A 219 -7.21 -6.11 6.57
CA LEU A 219 -8.65 -6.05 6.30
C LEU A 219 -9.19 -4.62 6.45
N GLY A 220 -8.74 -3.91 7.49
CA GLY A 220 -9.12 -2.52 7.76
C GLY A 220 -8.69 -1.57 6.65
N LEU A 221 -7.44 -1.70 6.18
CA LEU A 221 -6.91 -0.91 5.09
C LEU A 221 -7.68 -1.16 3.78
N ARG A 222 -7.91 -2.43 3.43
CA ARG A 222 -8.72 -2.80 2.25
C ARG A 222 -10.12 -2.21 2.30
N ALA A 223 -10.77 -2.29 3.45
CA ALA A 223 -12.10 -1.71 3.66
C ALA A 223 -12.08 -0.18 3.50
N ALA A 224 -11.11 0.50 4.12
CA ALA A 224 -10.96 1.96 4.04
C ALA A 224 -10.73 2.44 2.60
N VAL A 225 -9.82 1.79 1.86
CA VAL A 225 -9.53 2.11 0.45
C VAL A 225 -10.75 1.86 -0.44
N SER A 226 -11.46 0.74 -0.23
CA SER A 226 -12.69 0.42 -0.97
C SER A 226 -13.78 1.47 -0.75
N LEU A 227 -13.97 1.91 0.51
CA LEU A 227 -14.91 2.98 0.83
C LEU A 227 -14.51 4.32 0.20
N ALA A 228 -13.21 4.66 0.21
CA ALA A 228 -12.72 5.91 -0.38
C ALA A 228 -12.96 5.96 -1.89
N ARG A 229 -12.69 4.84 -2.59
CA ARG A 229 -12.94 4.71 -4.04
C ARG A 229 -14.40 4.88 -4.41
N LYS A 230 -15.33 4.42 -3.57
CA LYS A 230 -16.77 4.56 -3.80
C LYS A 230 -17.28 5.99 -3.58
N ARG A 231 -16.54 6.82 -2.82
CA ARG A 231 -16.90 8.22 -2.54
C ARG A 231 -16.22 9.22 -3.48
N ALA A 232 -15.21 8.80 -4.25
CA ALA A 232 -14.46 9.63 -5.19
C ALA A 232 -15.21 9.86 -6.51
#